data_AF-H2XPV1-F1
#
_entry.id   AF-H2XPV1-F1
#
_cell.length_a   1.000
_cell.length_b   1.000
_cell.length_c   1.000
_cell.angle_alpha   90.00
_cell.angle_beta   90.00
_cell.angle_gamma   90.00
#
_symmetry.space_group_name_H-M   'P 1'
#
loop_
_entity.id
_entity.type
_entity.pdbx_description
1 polymer ?
#
loop_
_entity_poly.entity_id
_entity_poly.type
_entity_poly.pdbx_seq_one_letter_code
_entity_poly.pdbx_strand_id
1 'polypeptide(L)'
;PASNYSNYRITVNQMFDKYRELTSFNNRAFITQFDDISSISSKVPISATVAKLPENKDKNRYVNVYPSDNARVVLQGDQDYINASYIDSYGMPKKFIAAQGPTRDTVVDFWNMIWEQNCQIIVMLTNLFEDALKKCEKYWPEIGFVDRFGEILVETTEDISYGSYTIRTFRVFVANSNDENCCKTVKHLHFNSWPDHGVPVSTTAFLKFYDIVMETYQRDFVLTPIVVHCSAGVGRSGTFIALDSLLEEQRATQAVNVFETVLAMRRKRTLMVQTSSQYIFLHRLMVELLCLPKTEFSILEIEKIMTNLAKKDENLVIGFEKEFDNLNIIGPIDTQRGIALQPKNFPKNMFQDILPYDKSILKLPPLKADEQPAYYNASLILCDLGHIVASQCPFDETVVDFWHAVWHSDAKTIVMITSKEEEPNVHPYFPPKISLPETYNDMNIYLTKQEKQPNVTKRFLRIENGQSKMDIKHFHYHDWPSASPPNKQSVLNFLDMVQRCWKTEDGALLVHCSDGSGRTGVFITLLKLIDLLKHGANHLDVFRTVKDLRDIRPWFVTNKQQYHFIYTALSTYISTMLGEKEAD
;
A
#
# COMPACT_ATOMS: atom_id res chain seq x y z
N PRO A 1 -40.25 -1.11 -0.65
CA PRO A 1 -40.05 -2.31 -1.50
C PRO A 1 -38.83 -3.09 -1.02
N ALA A 2 -38.97 -4.36 -0.67
CA ALA A 2 -37.80 -5.21 -0.43
C ALA A 2 -36.92 -5.15 -1.68
N SER A 3 -35.64 -4.82 -1.50
CA SER A 3 -34.67 -4.82 -2.60
C SER A 3 -34.69 -6.20 -3.28
N ASN A 4 -34.74 -6.23 -4.62
CA ASN A 4 -34.62 -7.45 -5.42
C ASN A 4 -33.28 -8.18 -5.22
N TYR A 5 -32.35 -7.60 -4.44
CA TYR A 5 -31.00 -8.08 -4.19
C TYR A 5 -30.75 -8.34 -2.70
N SER A 6 -31.81 -8.57 -1.91
CA SER A 6 -31.73 -8.86 -0.48
C SER A 6 -30.94 -10.14 -0.16
N ASN A 7 -30.83 -11.06 -1.10
CA ASN A 7 -30.01 -12.27 -1.00
C ASN A 7 -28.49 -11.99 -0.96
N TYR A 8 -28.05 -10.81 -1.38
CA TYR A 8 -26.64 -10.37 -1.29
C TYR A 8 -26.34 -9.59 -0.02
N ARG A 9 -27.34 -9.36 0.85
CA ARG A 9 -27.16 -8.69 2.13
C ARG A 9 -26.43 -9.62 3.10
N ILE A 10 -25.35 -9.13 3.70
CA ILE A 10 -24.51 -9.87 4.65
C ILE A 10 -24.58 -9.16 6.00
N THR A 11 -24.98 -9.87 7.05
CA THR A 11 -24.93 -9.33 8.42
C THR A 11 -23.49 -9.33 8.94
N VAL A 12 -23.16 -8.43 9.88
CA VAL A 12 -21.80 -8.35 10.46
C VAL A 12 -21.31 -9.72 10.96
N ASN A 13 -22.18 -10.48 11.64
CA ASN A 13 -21.84 -11.81 12.18
C ASN A 13 -21.57 -12.87 11.10
N GLN A 14 -22.10 -12.70 9.89
CA GLN A 14 -21.91 -13.60 8.76
C GLN A 14 -20.75 -13.17 7.85
N MET A 15 -20.19 -11.97 8.06
CA MET A 15 -19.24 -11.35 7.14
C MET A 15 -18.02 -12.22 6.88
N PHE A 16 -17.45 -12.79 7.95
CA PHE A 16 -16.28 -13.63 7.85
C PHE A 16 -16.53 -14.92 7.05
N ASP A 17 -17.59 -15.66 7.41
CA ASP A 17 -17.92 -16.92 6.76
C ASP A 17 -18.30 -16.71 5.29
N LYS A 18 -19.04 -15.64 4.99
CA LYS A 18 -19.37 -15.27 3.60
C LYS A 18 -18.15 -14.86 2.81
N TYR A 19 -17.22 -14.09 3.39
CA TYR A 19 -15.97 -13.77 2.72
C TYR A 19 -15.16 -15.03 2.39
N ARG A 20 -15.06 -15.99 3.34
CA ARG A 20 -14.40 -17.28 3.12
C ARG A 20 -15.06 -18.13 2.03
N GLU A 21 -16.39 -18.18 2.04
CA GLU A 21 -17.16 -18.86 1.00
C GLU A 21 -16.87 -18.27 -0.38
N LEU A 22 -16.91 -16.94 -0.51
CA LEU A 22 -16.76 -16.24 -1.78
C LEU A 22 -15.31 -16.23 -2.31
N THR A 23 -14.32 -16.23 -1.42
CA THR A 23 -12.89 -16.36 -1.79
C THR A 23 -12.51 -17.78 -2.21
N SER A 24 -13.29 -18.79 -1.81
CA SER A 24 -13.01 -20.18 -2.18
C SER A 24 -12.95 -20.39 -3.69
N PHE A 25 -12.24 -21.43 -4.13
CA PHE A 25 -12.03 -21.75 -5.55
C PHE A 25 -11.54 -20.56 -6.38
N ASN A 26 -10.50 -19.88 -5.89
CA ASN A 26 -9.82 -18.77 -6.58
C ASN A 26 -10.77 -17.61 -6.93
N ASN A 27 -11.56 -17.16 -5.94
CA ASN A 27 -12.49 -16.03 -6.06
C ASN A 27 -13.58 -16.20 -7.15
N ARG A 28 -13.87 -17.42 -7.62
CA ARG A 28 -14.82 -17.65 -8.72
C ARG A 28 -16.21 -17.08 -8.42
N ALA A 29 -16.68 -17.22 -7.19
CA ALA A 29 -17.99 -16.70 -6.78
C ALA A 29 -18.03 -15.16 -6.82
N PHE A 30 -16.95 -14.48 -6.40
CA PHE A 30 -16.84 -13.02 -6.54
C PHE A 30 -16.86 -12.58 -8.01
N ILE A 31 -16.15 -13.30 -8.88
CA ILE A 31 -16.13 -13.00 -10.32
C ILE A 31 -17.54 -13.13 -10.89
N THR A 32 -18.26 -14.21 -10.59
CA THR A 32 -19.66 -14.38 -11.01
C THR A 32 -20.56 -13.23 -10.53
N GLN A 33 -20.48 -12.85 -9.26
CA GLN A 33 -21.27 -11.72 -8.74
C GLN A 33 -20.96 -10.41 -9.49
N PHE A 34 -19.68 -10.15 -9.77
CA PHE A 34 -19.26 -8.96 -10.50
C PHE A 34 -19.73 -8.97 -11.98
N ASP A 35 -19.71 -10.13 -12.62
CA ASP A 35 -20.23 -10.33 -13.97
C ASP A 35 -21.75 -10.11 -14.02
N ASP A 36 -22.48 -10.54 -13.00
CA ASP A 36 -23.92 -10.28 -12.86
C ASP A 36 -24.22 -8.78 -12.74
N ILE A 37 -23.47 -8.03 -11.93
CA ILE A 37 -23.59 -6.55 -11.85
C ILE A 37 -23.38 -5.94 -13.24
N SER A 38 -22.36 -6.41 -13.97
CA SER A 38 -22.04 -5.91 -15.30
C SER A 38 -23.15 -6.22 -16.31
N SER A 39 -23.68 -7.44 -16.31
CA SER A 39 -24.81 -7.86 -17.11
C SER A 39 -26.07 -7.03 -16.83
N ILE A 40 -26.43 -6.85 -15.55
CA ILE A 40 -27.61 -6.07 -15.14
C ILE A 40 -27.44 -4.59 -15.55
N SER A 41 -26.28 -3.98 -15.27
CA SER A 41 -26.02 -2.58 -15.59
C SER A 41 -26.06 -2.30 -17.10
N SER A 42 -25.66 -3.27 -17.94
CA SER A 42 -25.71 -3.14 -19.39
C SER A 42 -27.15 -3.14 -19.96
N LYS A 43 -28.08 -3.84 -19.29
CA LYS A 43 -29.50 -3.94 -19.69
C LYS A 43 -30.30 -2.68 -19.34
N VAL A 44 -29.81 -1.87 -18.40
CA VAL A 44 -30.42 -0.60 -17.98
C VAL A 44 -29.39 0.52 -18.14
N PRO A 45 -29.05 0.89 -19.39
CA PRO A 45 -28.01 1.88 -19.64
C PRO A 45 -28.43 3.26 -19.12
N ILE A 46 -27.45 4.02 -18.62
CA ILE A 46 -27.66 5.42 -18.24
C ILE A 46 -27.96 6.27 -19.48
N SER A 47 -28.82 7.29 -19.33
CA SER A 47 -28.94 8.36 -20.34
C SER A 47 -27.68 9.20 -20.27
N ALA A 48 -26.99 9.38 -21.40
CA ALA A 48 -25.74 10.16 -21.49
C ALA A 48 -25.74 11.00 -22.77
N THR A 49 -26.87 11.65 -23.05
CA THR A 49 -27.09 12.46 -24.26
C THR A 49 -26.21 13.70 -24.27
N VAL A 50 -26.08 14.41 -23.14
CA VAL A 50 -25.28 15.64 -23.04
C VAL A 50 -23.80 15.34 -23.21
N ALA A 51 -23.33 14.25 -22.57
CA ALA A 51 -21.94 13.82 -22.62
C ALA A 51 -21.49 13.40 -24.03
N LYS A 52 -22.44 13.03 -24.90
CA LYS A 52 -22.21 12.56 -26.27
C LYS A 52 -22.42 13.65 -27.32
N LEU A 53 -22.78 14.87 -26.93
CA LEU A 53 -22.86 16.01 -27.85
C LEU A 53 -21.49 16.24 -28.53
N PRO A 54 -21.45 16.60 -29.82
CA PRO A 54 -20.20 16.81 -30.56
C PRO A 54 -19.22 17.76 -29.84
N GLU A 55 -19.72 18.86 -29.28
CA GLU A 55 -18.96 19.89 -28.55
C GLU A 55 -18.37 19.39 -27.22
N ASN A 56 -18.94 18.33 -26.63
CA ASN A 56 -18.50 17.77 -25.35
C ASN A 56 -17.58 16.56 -25.52
N LYS A 57 -17.42 16.05 -26.74
CA LYS A 57 -16.67 14.82 -27.02
C LYS A 57 -15.23 14.89 -26.50
N ASP A 58 -14.54 16.00 -26.76
CA ASP A 58 -13.14 16.21 -26.40
C ASP A 58 -12.95 16.51 -24.90
N LYS A 59 -14.04 16.83 -24.18
CA LYS A 59 -14.05 16.97 -22.72
C LYS A 59 -14.07 15.61 -22.00
N ASN A 60 -14.21 14.50 -22.72
CA ASN A 60 -14.20 13.14 -22.16
C ASN A 60 -12.84 12.47 -22.36
N ARG A 61 -12.18 12.07 -21.28
CA ARG A 61 -10.92 11.32 -21.36
C ARG A 61 -11.10 9.95 -22.03
N TYR A 62 -12.25 9.30 -21.83
CA TYR A 62 -12.56 7.98 -22.37
C TYR A 62 -13.95 7.93 -23.01
N VAL A 63 -14.02 7.42 -24.23
CA VAL A 63 -15.25 7.35 -25.06
C VAL A 63 -16.31 6.36 -24.54
N ASN A 64 -16.03 5.63 -23.47
CA ASN A 64 -16.93 4.66 -22.85
C ASN A 64 -17.25 5.00 -21.38
N VAL A 65 -16.81 6.16 -20.88
CA VAL A 65 -17.03 6.58 -19.50
C VAL A 65 -17.75 7.91 -19.47
N TYR A 66 -19.05 7.86 -19.23
CA TYR A 66 -19.93 9.04 -19.24
C TYR A 66 -20.67 9.22 -17.91
N PRO A 67 -20.93 10.47 -17.50
CA PRO A 67 -21.89 10.76 -16.47
C PRO A 67 -23.32 10.48 -16.99
N SER A 68 -24.23 10.12 -16.09
CA SER A 68 -25.66 10.07 -16.42
C SER A 68 -26.21 11.49 -16.51
N ASP A 69 -27.08 11.79 -17.48
CA ASP A 69 -27.72 13.10 -17.66
C ASP A 69 -28.42 13.55 -16.37
N ASN A 70 -29.01 12.62 -15.61
CA ASN A 70 -29.76 12.89 -14.38
C ASN A 70 -28.87 13.08 -13.14
N ALA A 71 -27.59 12.72 -13.23
CA ALA A 71 -26.64 12.77 -12.12
C ALA A 71 -25.42 13.63 -12.42
N ARG A 72 -25.26 14.16 -13.63
CA ARG A 72 -24.11 14.98 -14.01
C ARG A 72 -24.04 16.24 -13.16
N VAL A 73 -22.82 16.71 -12.95
CA VAL A 73 -22.61 18.07 -12.44
C VAL A 73 -22.83 19.04 -13.61
N VAL A 74 -23.56 20.12 -13.36
CA VAL A 74 -23.90 21.16 -14.35
C VAL A 74 -23.14 22.42 -13.97
N LEU A 75 -22.26 22.88 -14.86
CA LEU A 75 -21.52 24.12 -14.68
C LEU A 75 -22.37 25.33 -15.06
N GLN A 76 -22.06 26.50 -14.49
CA GLN A 76 -22.68 27.75 -14.89
C GLN A 76 -22.11 28.26 -16.23
N GLY A 77 -22.96 28.91 -17.04
CA GLY A 77 -22.57 29.51 -18.32
C GLY A 77 -23.00 28.70 -19.55
N ASP A 78 -22.51 29.11 -20.74
CA ASP A 78 -22.91 28.53 -22.03
C ASP A 78 -22.38 27.11 -22.26
N GLN A 79 -21.31 26.73 -21.56
CA GLN A 79 -20.66 25.42 -21.63
C GLN A 79 -20.85 24.69 -20.30
N ASP A 80 -22.02 24.07 -20.12
CA ASP A 80 -22.48 23.53 -18.83
C ASP A 80 -21.93 22.12 -18.49
N TYR A 81 -21.08 21.56 -19.36
CA TYR A 81 -20.65 20.16 -19.28
C TYR A 81 -19.27 19.99 -18.65
N ILE A 82 -19.22 19.10 -17.66
CA ILE A 82 -18.01 18.44 -17.16
C ILE A 82 -18.30 16.95 -16.96
N ASN A 83 -17.31 16.08 -17.21
CA ASN A 83 -17.44 14.65 -16.96
C ASN A 83 -17.32 14.32 -15.46
N ALA A 84 -18.39 14.60 -14.72
CA ALA A 84 -18.52 14.32 -13.30
C ALA A 84 -19.98 13.96 -12.95
N SER A 85 -20.19 13.19 -11.89
CA SER A 85 -21.52 12.79 -11.43
C SER A 85 -21.64 12.89 -9.92
N TYR A 86 -22.75 13.40 -9.42
CA TYR A 86 -23.11 13.26 -8.01
C TYR A 86 -23.37 11.79 -7.69
N ILE A 87 -22.75 11.32 -6.62
CA ILE A 87 -22.92 9.98 -6.08
C ILE A 87 -23.38 10.10 -4.63
N ASP A 88 -24.38 9.30 -4.30
CA ASP A 88 -24.95 9.22 -2.97
C ASP A 88 -24.07 8.31 -2.09
N SER A 89 -23.96 8.64 -0.80
CA SER A 89 -23.59 7.66 0.23
C SER A 89 -24.85 7.17 0.94
N TYR A 90 -24.75 6.09 1.71
CA TYR A 90 -25.89 5.55 2.43
C TYR A 90 -26.51 6.60 3.36
N GLY A 91 -27.78 6.94 3.11
CA GLY A 91 -28.50 7.97 3.85
C GLY A 91 -28.07 9.42 3.57
N MET A 92 -27.10 9.65 2.67
CA MET A 92 -26.54 10.98 2.39
C MET A 92 -26.51 11.25 0.87
N PRO A 93 -27.57 11.85 0.30
CA PRO A 93 -27.64 12.13 -1.13
C PRO A 93 -26.57 13.15 -1.53
N LYS A 94 -25.96 12.96 -2.70
CA LYS A 94 -24.93 13.86 -3.28
C LYS A 94 -23.73 14.15 -2.35
N LYS A 95 -23.40 13.24 -1.42
CA LYS A 95 -22.19 13.36 -0.56
C LYS A 95 -20.91 13.46 -1.39
N PHE A 96 -20.87 12.82 -2.56
CA PHE A 96 -19.69 12.78 -3.41
C PHE A 96 -19.97 13.33 -4.81
N ILE A 97 -18.90 13.84 -5.44
CA ILE A 97 -18.81 14.04 -6.89
C ILE A 97 -17.74 13.08 -7.41
N ALA A 98 -18.13 12.08 -8.21
CA ALA A 98 -17.20 11.22 -8.93
C ALA A 98 -16.83 11.86 -10.28
N ALA A 99 -15.58 12.30 -10.43
CA ALA A 99 -15.11 13.03 -11.60
C ALA A 99 -14.00 12.28 -12.35
N GLN A 100 -13.87 12.52 -13.66
CA GLN A 100 -12.66 12.11 -14.38
C GLN A 100 -11.44 12.92 -13.90
N GLY A 101 -10.24 12.36 -13.99
CA GLY A 101 -9.01 13.14 -13.83
C GLY A 101 -8.91 14.17 -14.95
N PRO A 102 -8.81 15.48 -14.63
CA PRO A 102 -8.88 16.53 -15.63
C PRO A 102 -7.84 16.34 -16.73
N THR A 103 -8.21 16.67 -17.96
CA THR A 103 -7.29 16.76 -19.11
C THR A 103 -6.81 18.20 -19.24
N ARG A 104 -5.82 18.44 -20.10
CA ARG A 104 -5.34 19.79 -20.43
C ARG A 104 -6.48 20.75 -20.78
N ASP A 105 -7.51 20.26 -21.48
CA ASP A 105 -8.62 21.07 -21.96
C ASP A 105 -9.75 21.22 -20.94
N THR A 106 -9.73 20.45 -19.83
CA THR A 106 -10.80 20.47 -18.81
C THR A 106 -10.31 20.88 -17.42
N VAL A 107 -9.06 21.29 -17.23
CA VAL A 107 -8.57 21.77 -15.92
C VAL A 107 -9.32 23.01 -15.43
N VAL A 108 -9.72 23.90 -16.36
CA VAL A 108 -10.51 25.09 -16.04
C VAL A 108 -11.91 24.69 -15.59
N ASP A 109 -12.59 23.84 -16.36
CA ASP A 109 -13.91 23.29 -16.01
C ASP A 109 -13.88 22.59 -14.63
N PHE A 110 -12.80 21.87 -14.32
CA PHE A 110 -12.62 21.19 -13.04
C PHE A 110 -12.55 22.16 -11.84
N TRP A 111 -11.82 23.26 -11.98
CA TRP A 111 -11.77 24.28 -10.92
C TRP A 111 -13.06 25.10 -10.82
N ASN A 112 -13.73 25.38 -11.94
CA ASN A 112 -15.07 25.95 -11.93
C ASN A 112 -16.06 25.05 -11.16
N MET A 113 -16.01 23.74 -11.40
CA MET A 113 -16.81 22.76 -10.65
C MET A 113 -16.54 22.84 -9.14
N ILE A 114 -15.27 22.82 -8.73
CA ILE A 114 -14.88 22.89 -7.31
C ILE A 114 -15.41 24.17 -6.67
N TRP A 115 -15.25 25.31 -7.37
CA TRP A 115 -15.68 26.61 -6.89
C TRP A 115 -17.20 26.72 -6.75
N GLU A 116 -17.94 26.40 -7.82
CA GLU A 116 -19.39 26.52 -7.92
C GLU A 116 -20.12 25.56 -6.98
N GLN A 117 -19.61 24.34 -6.81
CA GLN A 117 -20.18 23.32 -5.91
C GLN A 117 -19.70 23.48 -4.47
N ASN A 118 -18.92 24.52 -4.19
CA ASN A 118 -18.34 24.82 -2.88
C ASN A 118 -17.56 23.63 -2.28
N CYS A 119 -16.89 22.84 -3.13
CA CYS A 119 -16.15 21.67 -2.68
C CYS A 119 -14.90 22.09 -1.91
N GLN A 120 -14.77 21.60 -0.69
CA GLN A 120 -13.60 21.86 0.17
C GLN A 120 -12.61 20.70 0.21
N ILE A 121 -12.99 19.52 -0.29
CA ILE A 121 -12.17 18.32 -0.26
C ILE A 121 -12.09 17.69 -1.65
N ILE A 122 -10.85 17.44 -2.09
CA ILE A 122 -10.53 16.69 -3.31
C ILE A 122 -9.75 15.43 -2.92
N VAL A 123 -10.30 14.27 -3.27
CA VAL A 123 -9.67 12.96 -3.11
C VAL A 123 -9.16 12.50 -4.48
N MET A 124 -7.85 12.48 -4.65
CA MET A 124 -7.16 12.04 -5.86
C MET A 124 -6.61 10.62 -5.64
N LEU A 125 -7.03 9.65 -6.46
CA LEU A 125 -6.66 8.24 -6.31
C LEU A 125 -5.79 7.73 -7.48
N THR A 126 -5.05 8.60 -8.15
CA THR A 126 -4.20 8.23 -9.29
C THR A 126 -2.96 9.12 -9.32
N ASN A 127 -1.83 8.54 -9.70
CA ASN A 127 -0.66 9.35 -10.02
C ASN A 127 -0.87 10.06 -11.37
N LEU A 128 -0.09 11.11 -11.64
CA LEU A 128 -0.18 11.83 -12.93
C LEU A 128 0.16 10.92 -14.11
N PHE A 129 1.16 10.05 -13.93
CA PHE A 129 1.62 9.06 -14.88
C PHE A 129 1.72 7.70 -14.20
N GLU A 130 1.31 6.65 -14.91
CA GLU A 130 1.46 5.25 -14.49
C GLU A 130 1.87 4.45 -15.74
N ASP A 131 2.94 3.66 -15.65
CA ASP A 131 3.55 2.95 -16.79
C ASP A 131 3.77 3.85 -18.03
N ALA A 132 4.29 5.06 -17.80
CA ALA A 132 4.48 6.14 -18.77
C ALA A 132 3.19 6.70 -19.43
N LEU A 133 2.02 6.18 -19.10
CA LEU A 133 0.74 6.67 -19.59
C LEU A 133 0.23 7.80 -18.69
N LYS A 134 -0.15 8.93 -19.31
CA LYS A 134 -0.74 10.06 -18.58
C LYS A 134 -2.16 9.73 -18.12
N LYS A 135 -2.36 9.65 -16.81
CA LYS A 135 -3.66 9.34 -16.19
C LYS A 135 -4.43 10.60 -15.76
N CYS A 136 -3.73 11.68 -15.43
CA CYS A 136 -4.31 12.93 -14.96
C CYS A 136 -3.41 14.12 -15.36
N GLU A 137 -4.01 15.28 -15.69
CA GLU A 137 -3.26 16.54 -15.76
C GLU A 137 -2.89 17.02 -14.36
N LYS A 138 -1.75 17.69 -14.19
CA LYS A 138 -1.48 18.40 -12.94
C LYS A 138 -2.33 19.67 -12.93
N TYR A 139 -3.19 19.80 -11.93
CA TYR A 139 -4.15 20.91 -11.84
C TYR A 139 -3.89 21.79 -10.61
N TRP A 140 -2.68 21.77 -10.06
CA TRP A 140 -2.28 22.57 -8.90
C TRP A 140 -0.83 23.10 -9.08
N PRO A 141 -0.52 24.28 -8.53
CA PRO A 141 0.84 24.84 -8.60
C PRO A 141 1.79 24.13 -7.62
N GLU A 142 3.09 24.39 -7.75
CA GLU A 142 4.06 24.04 -6.72
C GLU A 142 3.80 24.83 -5.41
N ILE A 143 4.29 24.31 -4.28
CA ILE A 143 4.16 24.98 -2.97
C ILE A 143 4.72 26.41 -3.01
N GLY A 144 3.95 27.37 -2.50
CA GLY A 144 4.28 28.81 -2.48
C GLY A 144 4.00 29.55 -3.80
N PHE A 145 3.48 28.87 -4.82
CA PHE A 145 3.14 29.48 -6.11
C PHE A 145 1.62 29.53 -6.33
N VAL A 146 1.22 30.44 -7.22
CA VAL A 146 -0.17 30.64 -7.66
C VAL A 146 -0.28 30.38 -9.15
N ASP A 147 -1.19 29.50 -9.55
CA ASP A 147 -1.55 29.29 -10.96
C ASP A 147 -2.97 29.80 -11.23
N ARG A 148 -3.21 30.26 -12.46
CA ARG A 148 -4.52 30.73 -12.93
C ARG A 148 -5.19 29.69 -13.82
N PHE A 149 -6.40 29.28 -13.45
CA PHE A 149 -7.27 28.36 -14.19
C PHE A 149 -8.57 29.09 -14.55
N GLY A 150 -8.60 29.76 -15.70
CA GLY A 150 -9.71 30.66 -16.06
C GLY A 150 -9.75 31.85 -15.09
N GLU A 151 -10.89 32.07 -14.44
CA GLU A 151 -11.02 33.11 -13.41
C GLU A 151 -10.65 32.63 -11.99
N ILE A 152 -10.34 31.34 -11.82
CA ILE A 152 -9.94 30.79 -10.53
C ILE A 152 -8.42 30.86 -10.37
N LEU A 153 -7.96 31.44 -9.27
CA LEU A 153 -6.57 31.43 -8.83
C LEU A 153 -6.42 30.41 -7.71
N VAL A 154 -5.42 29.55 -7.83
CA VAL A 154 -5.13 28.48 -6.87
C VAL A 154 -3.71 28.65 -6.41
N GLU A 155 -3.52 28.71 -5.10
CA GLU A 155 -2.22 28.75 -4.44
C GLU A 155 -2.03 27.48 -3.60
N THR A 156 -0.86 26.85 -3.71
CA THR A 156 -0.50 25.74 -2.81
C THR A 156 0.20 26.29 -1.57
N THR A 157 -0.47 26.23 -0.42
CA THR A 157 0.09 26.71 0.87
C THR A 157 0.79 25.62 1.67
N GLU A 158 0.38 24.37 1.49
CA GLU A 158 1.01 23.19 2.12
C GLU A 158 1.10 22.04 1.11
N ASP A 159 2.18 21.26 1.14
CA ASP A 159 2.37 20.02 0.38
C ASP A 159 3.21 19.05 1.22
N ILE A 160 2.56 18.09 1.88
CA ILE A 160 3.20 17.17 2.82
C ILE A 160 3.02 15.73 2.33
N SER A 161 4.15 15.05 2.08
CA SER A 161 4.17 13.63 1.71
C SER A 161 4.31 12.73 2.94
N TYR A 162 3.44 11.73 3.03
CA TYR A 162 3.44 10.68 4.04
C TYR A 162 3.75 9.31 3.41
N GLY A 163 4.50 9.32 2.31
CA GLY A 163 4.87 8.15 1.52
C GLY A 163 3.70 7.58 0.71
N SER A 164 2.74 6.92 1.36
CA SER A 164 1.60 6.30 0.66
C SER A 164 0.54 7.28 0.18
N TYR A 165 0.54 8.49 0.73
CA TYR A 165 -0.36 9.57 0.34
C TYR A 165 0.33 10.93 0.54
N THR A 166 -0.20 11.95 -0.12
CA THR A 166 0.22 13.34 -0.03
C THR A 166 -0.98 14.20 0.32
N ILE A 167 -0.83 15.13 1.26
CA ILE A 167 -1.89 16.08 1.62
C ILE A 167 -1.40 17.48 1.24
N ARG A 168 -2.24 18.20 0.49
CA ARG A 168 -2.02 19.60 0.14
C ARG A 168 -3.14 20.47 0.67
N THR A 169 -2.79 21.71 0.94
CA THR A 169 -3.75 22.78 1.24
C THR A 169 -3.67 23.81 0.15
N PHE A 170 -4.82 24.12 -0.44
CA PHE A 170 -4.95 25.14 -1.46
C PHE A 170 -5.74 26.33 -0.92
N ARG A 171 -5.25 27.52 -1.26
CA ARG A 171 -6.01 28.77 -1.14
C ARG A 171 -6.57 29.12 -2.52
N VAL A 172 -7.89 29.17 -2.63
CA VAL A 172 -8.61 29.32 -3.90
C VAL A 172 -9.43 30.61 -3.88
N PHE A 173 -9.29 31.45 -4.89
CA PHE A 173 -9.99 32.74 -4.98
C PHE A 173 -10.25 33.14 -6.43
N VAL A 174 -11.24 34.02 -6.65
CA VAL A 174 -11.59 34.52 -7.98
C VAL A 174 -10.72 35.72 -8.34
N ALA A 175 -10.15 35.72 -9.54
CA ALA A 175 -9.35 36.82 -10.06
C ALA A 175 -10.18 38.12 -10.11
N ASN A 176 -9.56 39.25 -9.76
CA ASN A 176 -10.17 40.58 -9.77
C ASN A 176 -11.43 40.76 -8.88
N SER A 177 -11.67 39.84 -7.94
CA SER A 177 -12.67 40.05 -6.90
C SER A 177 -12.17 41.10 -5.91
N ASN A 178 -12.97 42.16 -5.67
CA ASN A 178 -12.69 43.16 -4.62
C ASN A 178 -13.05 42.68 -3.21
N ASP A 179 -13.55 41.44 -3.07
CA ASP A 179 -13.89 40.84 -1.80
C ASP A 179 -12.72 39.99 -1.30
N GLU A 180 -11.87 40.57 -0.45
CA GLU A 180 -10.76 39.88 0.23
C GLU A 180 -11.24 38.68 1.09
N ASN A 181 -12.53 38.61 1.43
CA ASN A 181 -13.12 37.47 2.15
C ASN A 181 -13.63 36.35 1.22
N CYS A 182 -13.56 36.50 -0.11
CA CYS A 182 -13.99 35.46 -1.07
C CYS A 182 -12.87 34.45 -1.36
N CYS A 183 -12.26 33.92 -0.30
CA CYS A 183 -11.17 32.96 -0.37
C CYS A 183 -11.62 31.64 0.28
N LYS A 184 -11.44 30.52 -0.44
CA LYS A 184 -11.78 29.18 0.04
C LYS A 184 -10.52 28.37 0.28
N THR A 185 -10.50 27.66 1.40
CA THR A 185 -9.48 26.64 1.66
C THR A 185 -9.98 25.31 1.10
N VAL A 186 -9.16 24.65 0.27
CA VAL A 186 -9.45 23.32 -0.27
C VAL A 186 -8.35 22.36 0.14
N LYS A 187 -8.73 21.25 0.77
CA LYS A 187 -7.83 20.14 1.10
C LYS A 187 -7.77 19.16 -0.07
N HIS A 188 -6.57 18.87 -0.56
CA HIS A 188 -6.31 17.88 -1.59
C HIS A 188 -5.58 16.70 -0.99
N LEU A 189 -6.25 15.55 -0.98
CA LEU A 189 -5.74 14.31 -0.43
C LEU A 189 -5.46 13.36 -1.59
N HIS A 190 -4.19 13.10 -1.85
CA HIS A 190 -3.73 12.26 -2.95
C HIS A 190 -3.24 10.92 -2.41
N PHE A 191 -3.85 9.81 -2.80
CA PHE A 191 -3.36 8.47 -2.49
C PHE A 191 -2.44 7.95 -3.61
N ASN A 192 -1.14 7.96 -3.35
CA ASN A 192 -0.09 7.68 -4.34
C ASN A 192 0.18 6.17 -4.53
N SER A 193 -0.20 5.34 -3.55
CA SER A 193 0.13 3.91 -3.48
C SER A 193 -0.91 2.96 -4.12
N TRP A 194 -1.78 3.46 -5.00
CA TRP A 194 -2.67 2.59 -5.79
C TRP A 194 -2.02 2.25 -7.14
N PRO A 195 -1.66 0.97 -7.41
CA PRO A 195 -1.00 0.58 -8.65
C PRO A 195 -1.92 0.72 -9.89
N ASP A 196 -1.31 0.85 -11.08
CA ASP A 196 -2.04 0.90 -12.37
C ASP A 196 -2.93 -0.34 -12.53
N HIS A 197 -2.36 -1.51 -12.27
CA HIS A 197 -3.03 -2.79 -12.31
C HIS A 197 -3.32 -3.31 -10.90
N GLY A 198 -4.59 -3.64 -10.63
CA GLY A 198 -5.04 -4.26 -9.39
C GLY A 198 -5.54 -3.28 -8.33
N VAL A 199 -5.14 -3.52 -7.08
CA VAL A 199 -5.63 -2.85 -5.87
C VAL A 199 -4.46 -2.51 -4.95
N PRO A 200 -4.63 -1.59 -3.97
CA PRO A 200 -3.55 -1.23 -3.05
C PRO A 200 -2.96 -2.47 -2.37
N VAL A 201 -1.64 -2.50 -2.26
CA VAL A 201 -0.90 -3.62 -1.64
C VAL A 201 -1.15 -3.67 -0.14
N SER A 202 -1.18 -2.50 0.52
CA SER A 202 -1.51 -2.34 1.94
C SER A 202 -2.96 -1.86 2.08
N THR A 203 -3.79 -2.65 2.78
CA THR A 203 -5.13 -2.20 3.21
C THR A 203 -5.02 -1.14 4.28
N THR A 204 -4.04 -1.25 5.17
CA THR A 204 -3.78 -0.31 6.27
C THR A 204 -3.57 1.12 5.78
N ALA A 205 -2.70 1.33 4.79
CA ALA A 205 -2.45 2.65 4.22
C ALA A 205 -3.71 3.27 3.59
N PHE A 206 -4.50 2.45 2.89
CA PHE A 206 -5.76 2.89 2.27
C PHE A 206 -6.83 3.24 3.31
N LEU A 207 -6.98 2.43 4.36
CA LEU A 207 -7.93 2.69 5.46
C LEU A 207 -7.53 3.94 6.25
N LYS A 208 -6.24 4.11 6.58
CA LYS A 208 -5.74 5.34 7.21
C LYS A 208 -6.01 6.58 6.35
N PHE A 209 -5.79 6.49 5.04
CA PHE A 209 -6.11 7.57 4.12
C PHE A 209 -7.62 7.88 4.12
N TYR A 210 -8.47 6.85 4.10
CA TYR A 210 -9.91 7.01 4.22
C TYR A 210 -10.31 7.73 5.53
N ASP A 211 -9.76 7.32 6.66
CA ASP A 211 -10.03 7.94 7.96
C ASP A 211 -9.63 9.42 7.96
N ILE A 212 -8.47 9.77 7.40
CA ILE A 212 -8.04 11.18 7.27
C ILE A 212 -9.02 11.99 6.41
N VAL A 213 -9.52 11.45 5.30
CA VAL A 213 -10.54 12.13 4.48
C VAL A 213 -11.81 12.38 5.30
N MET A 214 -12.29 11.37 6.03
CA MET A 214 -13.53 11.48 6.80
C MET A 214 -13.38 12.41 8.02
N GLU A 215 -12.24 12.39 8.70
CA GLU A 215 -11.92 13.35 9.76
C GLU A 215 -11.86 14.77 9.24
N THR A 216 -11.28 14.98 8.05
CA THR A 216 -11.28 16.30 7.39
C THR A 216 -12.70 16.75 7.09
N TYR A 217 -13.53 15.87 6.53
CA TYR A 217 -14.93 16.16 6.21
C TYR A 217 -15.79 16.50 7.42
N GLN A 218 -15.55 15.85 8.57
CA GLN A 218 -16.33 16.08 9.78
C GLN A 218 -15.99 17.40 10.50
N ARG A 219 -14.79 17.96 10.30
CA ARG A 219 -14.35 19.22 10.93
C ARG A 219 -15.01 20.45 10.29
N ASP A 220 -15.31 20.37 9.00
CA ASP A 220 -15.87 21.48 8.24
C ASP A 220 -17.41 21.40 8.31
N PHE A 221 -18.02 22.20 9.19
CA PHE A 221 -19.46 22.20 9.54
C PHE A 221 -20.45 22.45 8.36
N VAL A 222 -19.97 22.55 7.12
CA VAL A 222 -20.78 22.75 5.92
C VAL A 222 -20.77 21.48 5.07
N LEU A 223 -21.92 20.82 4.96
CA LEU A 223 -22.11 19.62 4.12
C LEU A 223 -21.97 19.99 2.63
N THR A 224 -20.73 19.93 2.12
CA THR A 224 -20.40 20.14 0.70
C THR A 224 -19.95 18.82 0.06
N PRO A 225 -20.15 18.60 -1.25
CA PRO A 225 -19.73 17.35 -1.86
C PRO A 225 -18.21 17.17 -1.82
N ILE A 226 -17.75 15.96 -1.48
CA ILE A 226 -16.34 15.56 -1.63
C ILE A 226 -16.10 15.18 -3.09
N VAL A 227 -15.16 15.85 -3.77
CA VAL A 227 -14.75 15.46 -5.12
C VAL A 227 -13.81 14.26 -5.03
N VAL A 228 -14.18 13.14 -5.65
CA VAL A 228 -13.34 11.93 -5.73
C VAL A 228 -13.04 11.65 -7.19
N HIS A 229 -11.77 11.59 -7.56
CA HIS A 229 -11.37 11.26 -8.92
C HIS A 229 -10.17 10.31 -8.97
N CYS A 230 -10.03 9.65 -10.11
CA CYS A 230 -8.84 8.91 -10.49
C CYS A 230 -8.51 9.32 -11.93
N SER A 231 -8.29 8.38 -12.85
CA SER A 231 -8.18 8.71 -14.28
C SER A 231 -9.57 8.83 -14.93
N ALA A 232 -10.36 7.76 -14.94
CA ALA A 232 -11.72 7.76 -15.51
C ALA A 232 -12.81 8.21 -14.52
N GLY A 233 -12.51 8.21 -13.22
CA GLY A 233 -13.49 8.53 -12.17
C GLY A 233 -14.51 7.44 -11.89
N VAL A 234 -14.17 6.16 -12.12
CA VAL A 234 -15.12 5.03 -11.96
C VAL A 234 -14.54 3.84 -11.19
N GLY A 235 -13.29 3.44 -11.45
CA GLY A 235 -12.65 2.31 -10.79
C GLY A 235 -12.31 2.60 -9.33
N ARG A 236 -11.11 3.16 -9.09
CA ARG A 236 -10.61 3.51 -7.75
C ARG A 236 -11.55 4.47 -7.00
N SER A 237 -12.07 5.48 -7.70
CA SER A 237 -13.08 6.40 -7.16
C SER A 237 -14.34 5.68 -6.71
N GLY A 238 -14.83 4.72 -7.50
CA GLY A 238 -16.00 3.93 -7.12
C GLY A 238 -15.73 3.02 -5.93
N THR A 239 -14.54 2.43 -5.84
CA THR A 239 -14.15 1.66 -4.65
C THR A 239 -14.08 2.53 -3.40
N PHE A 240 -13.51 3.73 -3.46
CA PHE A 240 -13.48 4.64 -2.31
C PHE A 240 -14.88 5.05 -1.85
N ILE A 241 -15.75 5.48 -2.78
CA ILE A 241 -17.11 5.90 -2.46
C ILE A 241 -17.97 4.72 -1.97
N ALA A 242 -17.81 3.53 -2.56
CA ALA A 242 -18.53 2.34 -2.13
C ALA A 242 -18.14 1.94 -0.70
N LEU A 243 -16.86 2.03 -0.33
CA LEU A 243 -16.42 1.79 1.05
C LEU A 243 -17.17 2.70 2.03
N ASP A 244 -17.23 4.01 1.74
CA ASP A 244 -17.96 4.96 2.59
C ASP A 244 -19.43 4.56 2.75
N SER A 245 -20.12 4.32 1.64
CA SER A 245 -21.53 3.93 1.66
C SER A 245 -21.76 2.63 2.45
N LEU A 246 -20.86 1.65 2.34
CA LEU A 246 -20.97 0.38 3.06
C LEU A 246 -20.72 0.54 4.56
N LEU A 247 -19.80 1.42 4.96
CA LEU A 247 -19.57 1.71 6.37
C LEU A 247 -20.75 2.44 7.00
N GLU A 248 -21.36 3.38 6.28
CA GLU A 248 -22.58 4.05 6.75
C GLU A 248 -23.78 3.09 6.79
N GLU A 249 -23.94 2.19 5.80
CA GLU A 249 -24.95 1.13 5.83
C GLU A 249 -24.75 0.18 7.02
N GLN A 250 -23.50 -0.21 7.29
CA GLN A 250 -23.16 -1.08 8.39
C GLN A 250 -23.49 -0.44 9.74
N ARG A 251 -23.13 0.83 9.93
CA ARG A 251 -23.47 1.58 11.16
C ARG A 251 -24.98 1.66 11.36
N ALA A 252 -25.72 1.94 10.29
CA ALA A 252 -27.17 2.11 10.36
C ALA A 252 -27.95 0.79 10.53
N THR A 253 -27.45 -0.32 9.99
CA THR A 253 -28.26 -1.55 9.84
C THR A 253 -27.62 -2.84 10.32
N GLN A 254 -26.36 -2.81 10.79
CA GLN A 254 -25.58 -4.00 11.17
C GLN A 254 -25.47 -5.05 10.05
N ALA A 255 -25.58 -4.59 8.80
CA ALA A 255 -25.44 -5.40 7.60
C ALA A 255 -24.89 -4.53 6.46
N VAL A 256 -24.40 -5.20 5.42
CA VAL A 256 -23.87 -4.56 4.21
C VAL A 256 -24.43 -5.25 2.98
N ASN A 257 -24.62 -4.50 1.89
CA ASN A 257 -24.93 -5.06 0.58
C ASN A 257 -24.00 -4.47 -0.49
N VAL A 258 -22.83 -5.09 -0.67
CA VAL A 258 -21.82 -4.62 -1.64
C VAL A 258 -22.35 -4.69 -3.06
N PHE A 259 -23.09 -5.75 -3.40
CA PHE A 259 -23.68 -5.93 -4.74
C PHE A 259 -24.64 -4.79 -5.08
N GLU A 260 -25.59 -4.51 -4.18
CA GLU A 260 -26.59 -3.46 -4.39
C GLU A 260 -25.97 -2.07 -4.37
N THR A 261 -25.01 -1.81 -3.47
CA THR A 261 -24.29 -0.53 -3.39
C THR A 261 -23.60 -0.21 -4.73
N VAL A 262 -22.84 -1.16 -5.29
CA VAL A 262 -22.17 -0.97 -6.57
C VAL A 262 -23.16 -0.80 -7.71
N LEU A 263 -24.24 -1.59 -7.74
CA LEU A 263 -25.28 -1.47 -8.75
C LEU A 263 -25.99 -0.11 -8.69
N ALA A 264 -26.29 0.40 -7.50
CA ALA A 264 -26.88 1.72 -7.30
C ALA A 264 -25.98 2.83 -7.81
N MET A 265 -24.66 2.76 -7.53
CA MET A 265 -23.69 3.71 -8.06
C MET A 265 -23.61 3.65 -9.59
N ARG A 266 -23.67 2.45 -10.19
CA ARG A 266 -23.68 2.26 -11.65
C ARG A 266 -24.88 2.88 -12.37
N ARG A 267 -25.99 3.15 -11.66
CA ARG A 267 -27.15 3.89 -12.20
C ARG A 267 -26.92 5.40 -12.28
N LYS A 268 -25.97 5.94 -11.52
CA LYS A 268 -25.61 7.37 -11.52
C LYS A 268 -24.43 7.65 -12.45
N ARG A 269 -23.44 6.75 -12.46
CA ARG A 269 -22.22 6.87 -13.30
C ARG A 269 -21.82 5.49 -13.77
N THR A 270 -21.51 5.33 -15.05
CA THR A 270 -21.24 3.99 -15.60
C THR A 270 -19.98 3.35 -14.98
N LEU A 271 -19.92 2.02 -14.93
CA LEU A 271 -18.72 1.25 -14.56
C LEU A 271 -18.12 1.53 -13.17
N MET A 272 -18.86 2.17 -12.25
CA MET A 272 -18.41 2.35 -10.85
C MET A 272 -18.01 1.00 -10.25
N VAL A 273 -16.82 0.96 -9.64
CA VAL A 273 -16.07 -0.27 -9.32
C VAL A 273 -15.86 -1.07 -10.61
N GLN A 274 -14.73 -0.85 -11.27
CA GLN A 274 -14.53 -1.19 -12.67
C GLN A 274 -14.03 -2.63 -12.88
N THR A 275 -13.38 -3.23 -11.88
CA THR A 275 -12.80 -4.58 -12.00
C THR A 275 -13.26 -5.50 -10.87
N SER A 276 -13.21 -6.81 -11.12
CA SER A 276 -13.49 -7.83 -10.10
C SER A 276 -12.53 -7.74 -8.92
N SER A 277 -11.24 -7.43 -9.16
CA SER A 277 -10.25 -7.22 -8.10
C SER A 277 -10.64 -6.08 -7.16
N GLN A 278 -11.17 -4.97 -7.69
CA GLN A 278 -11.69 -3.85 -6.89
C GLN A 278 -12.93 -4.25 -6.07
N TYR A 279 -13.81 -5.07 -6.64
CA TYR A 279 -14.99 -5.59 -5.95
C TYR A 279 -14.62 -6.56 -4.81
N ILE A 280 -13.64 -7.45 -5.04
CA ILE A 280 -13.08 -8.34 -4.01
C ILE A 280 -12.39 -7.50 -2.92
N PHE A 281 -11.67 -6.44 -3.31
CA PHE A 281 -11.02 -5.53 -2.36
C PHE A 281 -12.03 -4.81 -1.45
N LEU A 282 -13.19 -4.40 -1.95
CA LEU A 282 -14.27 -3.88 -1.09
C LEU A 282 -14.69 -4.89 -0.02
N HIS A 283 -14.91 -6.14 -0.40
CA HIS A 283 -15.29 -7.19 0.55
C HIS A 283 -14.18 -7.45 1.56
N ARG A 284 -12.92 -7.45 1.09
CA ARG A 284 -11.75 -7.57 1.95
C ARG A 284 -11.70 -6.44 2.99
N LEU A 285 -11.84 -5.19 2.57
CA LEU A 285 -11.85 -4.05 3.49
C LEU A 285 -12.95 -4.19 4.53
N MET A 286 -14.17 -4.56 4.10
CA MET A 286 -15.29 -4.76 5.02
C MET A 286 -15.03 -5.90 6.02
N VAL A 287 -14.53 -7.06 5.58
CA VAL A 287 -14.24 -8.15 6.53
C VAL A 287 -13.06 -7.80 7.44
N GLU A 288 -12.06 -7.04 6.96
CA GLU A 288 -10.96 -6.58 7.80
C GLU A 288 -11.38 -5.56 8.84
N LEU A 289 -12.29 -4.64 8.51
CA LEU A 289 -12.79 -3.64 9.45
C LEU A 289 -13.76 -4.25 10.48
N LEU A 290 -14.55 -5.25 10.08
CA LEU A 290 -15.59 -5.83 10.92
C LEU A 290 -15.13 -7.03 11.75
N CYS A 291 -14.13 -7.78 11.28
CA CYS A 291 -13.74 -9.05 11.90
C CYS A 291 -12.33 -9.04 12.49
N LEU A 292 -11.45 -8.11 12.11
CA LEU A 292 -10.13 -7.98 12.76
C LEU A 292 -10.21 -7.03 13.96
N PRO A 293 -9.45 -7.31 15.03
CA PRO A 293 -9.40 -6.43 16.18
C PRO A 293 -8.74 -5.08 15.83
N LYS A 294 -9.21 -4.00 16.45
CA LYS A 294 -8.49 -2.74 16.49
C LYS A 294 -7.23 -2.93 17.34
N THR A 295 -6.07 -2.87 16.70
CA THR A 295 -4.77 -3.27 17.26
C THR A 295 -3.79 -2.10 17.34
N GLU A 296 -4.12 -0.95 16.76
CA GLU A 296 -3.40 0.31 16.96
C GLU A 296 -3.44 0.74 18.43
N PHE A 297 -2.29 1.16 18.95
CA PHE A 297 -2.14 1.61 20.34
C PHE A 297 -1.23 2.85 20.42
N SER A 298 -1.46 3.68 21.45
CA SER A 298 -0.55 4.78 21.79
C SER A 298 0.74 4.23 22.40
N ILE A 299 1.89 4.81 22.05
CA ILE A 299 3.20 4.37 22.56
C ILE A 299 3.27 4.42 24.11
N LEU A 300 2.48 5.30 24.74
CA LEU A 300 2.38 5.43 26.19
C LEU A 300 1.67 4.24 26.85
N GLU A 301 0.93 3.44 26.08
CA GLU A 301 0.16 2.30 26.58
C GLU A 301 0.90 0.96 26.38
N ILE A 302 2.13 0.94 25.86
CA ILE A 302 2.78 -0.30 25.44
C ILE A 302 2.92 -1.34 26.57
N GLU A 303 3.22 -0.93 27.80
CA GLU A 303 3.31 -1.84 28.95
C GLU A 303 1.94 -2.44 29.33
N LYS A 304 0.87 -1.65 29.22
CA LYS A 304 -0.52 -2.10 29.42
C LYS A 304 -0.93 -3.07 28.32
N ILE A 305 -0.59 -2.79 27.07
CA ILE A 305 -0.84 -3.67 25.93
C ILE A 305 -0.11 -4.99 26.13
N MET A 306 1.18 -4.96 26.49
CA MET A 306 1.95 -6.17 26.76
C MET A 306 1.37 -6.99 27.91
N THR A 307 0.97 -6.35 29.00
CA THR A 307 0.33 -7.02 30.15
C THR A 307 -0.98 -7.69 29.73
N ASN A 308 -1.79 -7.03 28.89
CA ASN A 308 -3.04 -7.59 28.39
C ASN A 308 -2.80 -8.76 27.43
N LEU A 309 -1.82 -8.64 26.54
CA LEU A 309 -1.47 -9.69 25.57
C LEU A 309 -0.79 -10.90 26.22
N ALA A 310 -0.18 -10.73 27.39
CA ALA A 310 0.43 -11.81 28.16
C ALA A 310 -0.59 -12.65 28.97
N LYS A 311 -1.83 -12.17 29.14
CA LYS A 311 -2.88 -12.94 29.83
C LYS A 311 -3.13 -14.26 29.08
N LYS A 312 -3.13 -15.36 29.82
CA LYS A 312 -3.49 -16.69 29.35
C LYS A 312 -4.84 -17.08 29.93
N ASP A 313 -5.69 -17.66 29.11
CA ASP A 313 -6.89 -18.36 29.54
C ASP A 313 -6.77 -19.79 28.99
N GLU A 314 -6.83 -20.79 29.86
CA GLU A 314 -6.66 -22.19 29.47
C GLU A 314 -7.79 -22.69 28.54
N ASN A 315 -8.93 -21.99 28.52
CA ASN A 315 -10.11 -22.35 27.74
C ASN A 315 -10.33 -21.46 26.51
N LEU A 316 -9.57 -20.36 26.36
CA LEU A 316 -9.72 -19.40 25.26
C LEU A 316 -8.35 -19.01 24.70
N VAL A 317 -8.16 -19.12 23.38
CA VAL A 317 -7.02 -18.50 22.71
C VAL A 317 -7.18 -16.97 22.86
N ILE A 318 -6.45 -16.38 23.80
CA ILE A 318 -6.39 -14.93 24.06
C ILE A 318 -4.94 -14.43 23.90
N GLY A 319 -4.77 -13.10 23.93
CA GLY A 319 -3.44 -12.48 23.95
C GLY A 319 -2.64 -12.62 22.65
N PHE A 320 -1.30 -12.67 22.75
CA PHE A 320 -0.39 -12.72 21.60
C PHE A 320 -0.71 -13.84 20.62
N GLU A 321 -1.16 -15.00 21.12
CA GLU A 321 -1.46 -16.15 20.28
C GLU A 321 -2.67 -15.91 19.40
N LYS A 322 -3.75 -15.38 19.95
CA LYS A 322 -4.96 -15.05 19.20
C LYS A 322 -4.67 -14.03 18.11
N GLU A 323 -3.92 -13.00 18.46
CA GLU A 323 -3.56 -11.94 17.53
C GLU A 323 -2.67 -12.47 16.41
N PHE A 324 -1.70 -13.33 16.72
CA PHE A 324 -0.88 -14.00 15.71
C PHE A 324 -1.72 -14.92 14.81
N ASP A 325 -2.63 -15.70 15.38
CA ASP A 325 -3.50 -16.60 14.62
C ASP A 325 -4.42 -15.80 13.66
N ASN A 326 -4.84 -14.60 14.07
CA ASN A 326 -5.62 -13.67 13.23
C ASN A 326 -4.87 -13.18 11.97
N LEU A 327 -3.53 -13.24 11.93
CA LEU A 327 -2.76 -12.81 10.76
C LEU A 327 -3.08 -13.64 9.50
N ASN A 328 -3.58 -14.87 9.68
CA ASN A 328 -3.88 -15.80 8.59
C ASN A 328 -5.38 -15.88 8.24
N ILE A 329 -6.23 -15.24 9.04
CA ILE A 329 -7.69 -15.31 8.90
C ILE A 329 -8.15 -14.60 7.61
N ILE A 330 -7.48 -13.51 7.24
CA ILE A 330 -7.74 -12.77 5.99
C ILE A 330 -6.42 -12.63 5.22
N GLY A 331 -6.21 -13.54 4.28
CA GLY A 331 -5.03 -13.55 3.41
C GLY A 331 -5.07 -12.51 2.27
N PRO A 332 -3.97 -12.39 1.51
CA PRO A 332 -3.91 -11.49 0.37
C PRO A 332 -4.87 -11.89 -0.75
N ILE A 333 -5.38 -10.90 -1.48
CA ILE A 333 -6.29 -11.09 -2.62
C ILE A 333 -5.64 -11.89 -3.75
N ASP A 334 -4.37 -11.58 -4.00
CA ASP A 334 -3.55 -12.23 -5.02
C ASP A 334 -2.39 -12.96 -4.34
N THR A 335 -2.40 -14.28 -4.53
CA THR A 335 -1.42 -15.26 -4.01
C THR A 335 -0.78 -16.05 -5.14
N GLN A 336 -0.89 -15.60 -6.40
CA GLN A 336 -0.27 -16.29 -7.53
C GLN A 336 1.24 -16.42 -7.34
N ARG A 337 1.77 -17.59 -7.70
CA ARG A 337 3.19 -17.98 -7.60
C ARG A 337 3.63 -18.67 -8.89
N GLY A 338 2.96 -18.36 -10.00
CA GLY A 338 3.15 -19.01 -11.29
C GLY A 338 4.59 -18.90 -11.77
N ILE A 339 5.29 -17.81 -11.48
CA ILE A 339 6.70 -17.63 -11.84
C ILE A 339 7.60 -18.55 -11.00
N ALA A 340 7.43 -18.55 -9.68
CA ALA A 340 8.24 -19.36 -8.77
C ALA A 340 8.03 -20.88 -8.98
N LEU A 341 6.83 -21.28 -9.40
CA LEU A 341 6.44 -22.67 -9.64
C LEU A 341 6.82 -23.20 -11.04
N GLN A 342 7.44 -22.39 -11.90
CA GLN A 342 7.91 -22.88 -13.20
C GLN A 342 8.96 -23.98 -13.01
N PRO A 343 8.98 -25.05 -13.83
CA PRO A 343 9.93 -26.15 -13.67
C PRO A 343 11.40 -25.70 -13.62
N LYS A 344 11.77 -24.66 -14.38
CA LYS A 344 13.13 -24.09 -14.39
C LYS A 344 13.52 -23.36 -13.10
N ASN A 345 12.52 -22.88 -12.33
CA ASN A 345 12.71 -22.09 -11.11
C ASN A 345 12.56 -22.93 -9.85
N PHE A 346 11.92 -24.11 -9.94
CA PHE A 346 11.76 -25.07 -8.85
C PHE A 346 13.07 -25.37 -8.09
N PRO A 347 14.21 -25.68 -8.75
CA PRO A 347 15.47 -25.96 -8.04
C PRO A 347 16.12 -24.70 -7.42
N LYS A 348 15.61 -23.50 -7.72
CA LYS A 348 16.14 -22.23 -7.19
C LYS A 348 15.49 -21.80 -5.87
N ASN A 349 14.59 -22.62 -5.33
CA ASN A 349 13.90 -22.34 -4.07
C ASN A 349 14.47 -23.26 -2.97
N MET A 350 15.04 -22.66 -1.92
CA MET A 350 15.51 -23.43 -0.76
C MET A 350 14.35 -24.14 -0.06
N PHE A 351 13.20 -23.46 0.05
CA PHE A 351 11.98 -23.98 0.64
C PHE A 351 10.82 -23.88 -0.36
N GLN A 352 10.19 -25.01 -0.66
CA GLN A 352 9.14 -25.09 -1.69
C GLN A 352 7.79 -24.53 -1.22
N ASP A 353 7.62 -24.33 0.08
CA ASP A 353 6.46 -23.74 0.73
C ASP A 353 6.61 -22.23 0.99
N ILE A 354 7.80 -21.67 0.77
CA ILE A 354 8.12 -20.24 0.97
C ILE A 354 8.56 -19.64 -0.37
N LEU A 355 7.56 -19.30 -1.19
CA LEU A 355 7.73 -18.77 -2.53
C LEU A 355 7.21 -17.32 -2.62
N PRO A 356 7.88 -16.42 -3.36
CA PRO A 356 7.40 -15.05 -3.53
C PRO A 356 6.09 -15.05 -4.34
N TYR A 357 5.19 -14.09 -4.04
CA TYR A 357 4.03 -13.87 -4.91
C TYR A 357 4.48 -13.21 -6.22
N ASP A 358 3.81 -13.52 -7.32
CA ASP A 358 4.13 -12.97 -8.65
C ASP A 358 4.01 -11.43 -8.67
N LYS A 359 3.06 -10.86 -7.90
CA LYS A 359 2.86 -9.41 -7.80
C LYS A 359 3.99 -8.65 -7.11
N SER A 360 4.77 -9.32 -6.27
CA SER A 360 5.82 -8.71 -5.44
C SER A 360 7.20 -9.28 -5.74
N ILE A 361 7.32 -10.20 -6.69
CA ILE A 361 8.59 -10.79 -7.05
C ILE A 361 9.56 -9.72 -7.55
N LEU A 362 10.84 -9.83 -7.15
CA LEU A 362 11.89 -9.00 -7.72
C LEU A 362 12.05 -9.34 -9.20
N LYS A 363 11.72 -8.38 -10.07
CA LYS A 363 11.85 -8.55 -11.53
C LYS A 363 13.31 -8.41 -11.92
N LEU A 364 13.88 -9.46 -12.52
CA LEU A 364 15.28 -9.50 -12.96
C LEU A 364 15.37 -9.67 -14.47
N PRO A 365 16.30 -8.95 -15.15
CA PRO A 365 16.54 -9.20 -16.56
C PRO A 365 17.15 -10.60 -16.77
N PRO A 366 17.09 -11.15 -17.99
CA PRO A 366 17.80 -12.37 -18.34
C PRO A 366 19.30 -12.29 -18.01
N LEU A 367 19.90 -13.41 -17.63
CA LEU A 367 21.36 -13.50 -17.44
C LEU A 367 22.10 -13.41 -18.78
N LYS A 368 21.47 -13.88 -19.87
CA LYS A 368 21.97 -13.75 -21.24
C LYS A 368 20.86 -13.20 -22.14
N ALA A 369 21.24 -12.46 -23.17
CA ALA A 369 20.30 -11.71 -24.03
C ALA A 369 19.16 -12.55 -24.64
N ASP A 370 19.42 -13.82 -24.97
CA ASP A 370 18.45 -14.73 -25.59
C ASP A 370 17.71 -15.65 -24.60
N GLU A 371 17.89 -15.45 -23.29
CA GLU A 371 17.25 -16.25 -22.25
C GLU A 371 15.98 -15.59 -21.71
N GLN A 372 15.15 -16.38 -21.04
CA GLN A 372 14.00 -15.87 -20.29
C GLN A 372 14.47 -15.04 -19.08
N PRO A 373 13.61 -14.16 -18.51
CA PRO A 373 13.92 -13.42 -17.29
C PRO A 373 14.47 -14.33 -16.18
N ALA A 374 15.51 -13.83 -15.51
CA ALA A 374 16.13 -14.53 -14.39
C ALA A 374 15.16 -14.59 -13.19
N TYR A 375 15.43 -15.51 -12.28
CA TYR A 375 14.61 -15.73 -11.09
C TYR A 375 15.51 -15.90 -9.88
N TYR A 376 15.17 -15.15 -8.84
CA TYR A 376 15.68 -15.35 -7.49
C TYR A 376 14.50 -15.28 -6.53
N ASN A 377 14.47 -16.13 -5.51
CA ASN A 377 13.40 -16.14 -4.52
C ASN A 377 13.55 -14.91 -3.59
N ALA A 378 13.01 -13.79 -4.06
CA ALA A 378 13.03 -12.52 -3.40
C ALA A 378 11.74 -11.74 -3.70
N SER A 379 11.28 -10.98 -2.71
CA SER A 379 10.14 -10.08 -2.82
C SER A 379 10.59 -8.64 -2.63
N LEU A 380 10.14 -7.76 -3.52
CA LEU A 380 10.33 -6.32 -3.42
C LEU A 380 9.22 -5.71 -2.54
N ILE A 381 9.64 -5.01 -1.50
CA ILE A 381 8.79 -4.26 -0.58
C ILE A 381 9.06 -2.78 -0.82
N LEU A 382 8.06 -2.09 -1.35
CA LEU A 382 8.07 -0.64 -1.49
C LEU A 382 7.39 -0.04 -0.27
N CYS A 383 8.11 0.80 0.48
CA CYS A 383 7.53 1.54 1.60
C CYS A 383 8.26 2.87 1.80
N ASP A 384 7.82 3.64 2.80
CA ASP A 384 8.30 5.01 3.04
C ASP A 384 9.80 5.08 3.38
N LEU A 385 10.35 3.98 3.91
CA LEU A 385 11.79 3.79 4.12
C LEU A 385 12.62 3.67 2.82
N GLY A 386 12.00 3.35 1.69
CA GLY A 386 12.64 3.05 0.43
C GLY A 386 12.35 1.64 -0.09
N HIS A 387 13.26 1.13 -0.92
CA HIS A 387 13.13 -0.18 -1.55
C HIS A 387 13.82 -1.25 -0.71
N ILE A 388 13.04 -2.21 -0.20
CA ILE A 388 13.57 -3.35 0.56
C ILE A 388 13.41 -4.61 -0.27
N VAL A 389 14.47 -5.39 -0.41
CA VAL A 389 14.44 -6.72 -1.04
C VAL A 389 14.52 -7.76 0.07
N ALA A 390 13.44 -8.50 0.29
CA ALA A 390 13.43 -9.62 1.23
C ALA A 390 13.65 -10.93 0.47
N SER A 391 14.74 -11.64 0.77
CA SER A 391 15.09 -12.86 0.03
C SER A 391 15.47 -14.02 0.94
N GLN A 392 15.37 -15.23 0.41
CA GLN A 392 16.08 -16.39 0.98
C GLN A 392 17.59 -16.14 0.99
N CYS A 393 18.36 -16.96 1.69
CA CYS A 393 19.82 -16.92 1.59
C CYS A 393 20.29 -17.60 0.29
N PRO A 394 21.40 -17.15 -0.32
CA PRO A 394 21.97 -17.83 -1.48
C PRO A 394 22.54 -19.20 -1.09
N PHE A 395 22.37 -20.16 -1.99
CA PHE A 395 22.99 -21.48 -1.95
C PHE A 395 23.64 -21.78 -3.31
N ASP A 396 24.33 -22.92 -3.46
CA ASP A 396 25.20 -23.20 -4.60
C ASP A 396 24.54 -22.93 -5.97
N GLU A 397 23.29 -23.36 -6.15
CA GLU A 397 22.52 -23.18 -7.39
C GLU A 397 22.08 -21.73 -7.65
N THR A 398 22.08 -20.86 -6.63
CA THR A 398 21.47 -19.52 -6.69
C THR A 398 22.41 -18.37 -6.37
N VAL A 399 23.68 -18.63 -6.05
CA VAL A 399 24.65 -17.55 -5.73
C VAL A 399 24.83 -16.53 -6.87
N VAL A 400 24.79 -17.00 -8.12
CA VAL A 400 24.82 -16.10 -9.30
C VAL A 400 23.54 -15.26 -9.37
N ASP A 401 22.37 -15.88 -9.18
CA ASP A 401 21.08 -15.19 -9.19
C ASP A 401 20.99 -14.14 -8.05
N PHE A 402 21.59 -14.43 -6.89
CA PHE A 402 21.67 -13.51 -5.77
C PHE A 402 22.48 -12.25 -6.11
N TRP A 403 23.68 -12.39 -6.68
CA TRP A 403 24.45 -11.21 -7.08
C TRP A 403 23.78 -10.44 -8.23
N HIS A 404 23.09 -11.15 -9.12
CA HIS A 404 22.27 -10.53 -10.16
C HIS A 404 21.11 -9.72 -9.57
N ALA A 405 20.48 -10.24 -8.51
CA ALA A 405 19.45 -9.55 -7.74
C ALA A 405 19.99 -8.32 -7.02
N VAL A 406 21.15 -8.44 -6.36
CA VAL A 406 21.82 -7.31 -5.69
C VAL A 406 22.12 -6.18 -6.68
N TRP A 407 22.67 -6.51 -7.84
CA TRP A 407 23.01 -5.52 -8.87
C TRP A 407 21.77 -4.81 -9.43
N HIS A 408 20.76 -5.55 -9.87
CA HIS A 408 19.59 -4.98 -10.56
C HIS A 408 18.57 -4.32 -9.63
N SER A 409 18.64 -4.60 -8.33
CA SER A 409 17.89 -3.84 -7.33
C SER A 409 18.62 -2.60 -6.81
N ASP A 410 19.84 -2.32 -7.30
CA ASP A 410 20.75 -1.29 -6.74
C ASP A 410 20.92 -1.46 -5.21
N ALA A 411 21.08 -2.70 -4.75
CA ALA A 411 21.18 -3.02 -3.33
C ALA A 411 22.58 -2.69 -2.78
N LYS A 412 22.76 -1.44 -2.32
CA LYS A 412 24.02 -0.98 -1.71
C LYS A 412 24.17 -1.36 -0.24
N THR A 413 23.13 -1.89 0.38
CA THR A 413 23.19 -2.44 1.74
C THR A 413 22.62 -3.86 1.78
N ILE A 414 23.35 -4.78 2.40
CA ILE A 414 22.93 -6.18 2.59
C ILE A 414 22.92 -6.48 4.08
N VAL A 415 21.80 -7.00 4.59
CA VAL A 415 21.64 -7.52 5.95
C VAL A 415 21.47 -9.03 5.89
N MET A 416 22.39 -9.74 6.55
CA MET A 416 22.45 -11.19 6.68
C MET A 416 22.16 -11.57 8.14
N ILE A 417 21.09 -12.34 8.36
CA ILE A 417 20.60 -12.78 9.68
C ILE A 417 20.53 -14.31 9.75
N THR A 418 21.50 -14.98 9.15
CA THR A 418 21.64 -16.44 9.12
C THR A 418 23.11 -16.80 9.24
N SER A 419 23.42 -17.93 9.86
CA SER A 419 24.78 -18.46 9.91
C SER A 419 24.84 -19.82 9.20
N LYS A 420 26.04 -20.20 8.75
CA LYS A 420 26.29 -21.51 8.14
C LYS A 420 26.15 -22.67 9.13
N GLU A 421 26.26 -22.39 10.43
CA GLU A 421 26.00 -23.38 11.48
C GLU A 421 24.52 -23.75 11.56
N GLU A 422 23.63 -22.80 11.26
CA GLU A 422 22.19 -22.99 11.31
C GLU A 422 21.60 -23.46 9.99
N GLU A 423 22.13 -22.97 8.86
CA GLU A 423 21.73 -23.37 7.52
C GLU A 423 22.95 -23.92 6.76
N PRO A 424 23.19 -25.25 6.79
CA PRO A 424 24.38 -25.85 6.17
C PRO A 424 24.48 -25.60 4.66
N ASN A 425 23.34 -25.40 3.99
CA ASN A 425 23.27 -25.19 2.55
C ASN A 425 23.57 -23.74 2.13
N VAL A 426 23.74 -22.81 3.07
CA VAL A 426 24.07 -21.42 2.72
C VAL A 426 25.44 -21.36 2.05
N HIS A 427 25.49 -20.72 0.89
CA HIS A 427 26.72 -20.50 0.15
C HIS A 427 27.44 -19.26 0.70
N PRO A 428 28.74 -19.32 1.05
CA PRO A 428 29.54 -18.13 1.34
C PRO A 428 29.72 -17.32 0.05
N TYR A 429 28.90 -16.28 -0.14
CA TYR A 429 28.78 -15.56 -1.40
C TYR A 429 29.77 -14.39 -1.55
N PHE A 430 30.81 -14.31 -0.72
CA PHE A 430 31.79 -13.24 -0.73
C PHE A 430 33.18 -13.76 -0.34
N PRO A 431 34.27 -13.09 -0.78
CA PRO A 431 35.62 -13.49 -0.44
C PRO A 431 35.84 -13.56 1.09
N PRO A 432 36.45 -14.64 1.62
CA PRO A 432 36.61 -14.83 3.07
C PRO A 432 37.65 -13.90 3.70
N LYS A 433 38.54 -13.32 2.87
CA LYS A 433 39.60 -12.39 3.27
C LYS A 433 39.81 -11.36 2.18
N ILE A 434 40.47 -10.26 2.53
CA ILE A 434 40.88 -9.25 1.54
C ILE A 434 41.91 -9.92 0.63
N SER A 435 41.50 -10.25 -0.59
CA SER A 435 42.27 -11.01 -1.57
C SER A 435 41.80 -10.72 -3.00
N LEU A 436 42.23 -11.56 -3.94
CA LEU A 436 41.63 -11.64 -5.27
C LEU A 436 40.10 -11.77 -5.18
N PRO A 437 39.37 -11.23 -6.16
CA PRO A 437 37.91 -11.30 -6.17
C PRO A 437 37.44 -12.74 -6.34
N GLU A 438 36.21 -12.98 -5.87
CA GLU A 438 35.44 -14.14 -6.30
C GLU A 438 34.53 -13.72 -7.46
N THR A 439 34.53 -14.51 -8.52
CA THR A 439 33.80 -14.20 -9.76
C THR A 439 32.52 -15.03 -9.82
N TYR A 440 31.39 -14.35 -9.99
CA TYR A 440 30.08 -14.96 -10.19
C TYR A 440 29.49 -14.47 -11.51
N ASN A 441 29.51 -15.33 -12.53
CA ASN A 441 29.23 -14.94 -13.91
C ASN A 441 30.18 -13.80 -14.35
N ASP A 442 29.64 -12.66 -14.79
CA ASP A 442 30.43 -11.50 -15.25
C ASP A 442 30.79 -10.51 -14.11
N MET A 443 30.42 -10.83 -12.87
CA MET A 443 30.62 -9.95 -11.71
C MET A 443 31.80 -10.40 -10.85
N ASN A 444 32.74 -9.49 -10.61
CA ASN A 444 33.85 -9.70 -9.68
C ASN A 444 33.53 -9.05 -8.34
N ILE A 445 33.53 -9.85 -7.28
CA ILE A 445 33.20 -9.42 -5.91
C ILE A 445 34.47 -9.33 -5.10
N TYR A 446 34.76 -8.14 -4.59
CA TYR A 446 35.93 -7.86 -3.76
C TYR A 446 35.50 -7.62 -2.32
N LEU A 447 36.19 -8.25 -1.36
CA LEU A 447 36.18 -7.80 0.03
C LEU A 447 37.24 -6.72 0.21
N THR A 448 36.82 -5.48 0.46
CA THR A 448 37.72 -4.32 0.57
C THR A 448 38.07 -3.99 2.02
N LYS A 449 37.14 -4.20 2.95
CA LYS A 449 37.35 -3.97 4.39
C LYS A 449 36.42 -4.87 5.20
N GLN A 450 36.87 -5.30 6.37
CA GLN A 450 36.04 -6.04 7.33
C GLN A 450 36.25 -5.48 8.74
N GLU A 451 35.15 -5.28 9.46
CA GLU A 451 35.13 -4.85 10.86
C GLU A 451 34.34 -5.86 11.67
N LYS A 452 34.94 -6.38 12.75
CA LYS A 452 34.30 -7.34 13.65
C LYS A 452 33.93 -6.64 14.95
N GLN A 453 32.65 -6.72 15.31
CA GLN A 453 32.09 -6.39 16.61
C GLN A 453 31.54 -7.68 17.25
N PRO A 454 31.26 -7.73 18.57
CA PRO A 454 30.86 -8.97 19.24
C PRO A 454 29.72 -9.72 18.56
N ASN A 455 28.67 -8.99 18.16
CA ASN A 455 27.44 -9.59 17.61
C ASN A 455 27.26 -9.34 16.12
N VAL A 456 28.16 -8.55 15.50
CA VAL A 456 28.03 -8.13 14.10
C VAL A 456 29.37 -8.10 13.41
N THR A 457 29.42 -8.63 12.19
CA THR A 457 30.51 -8.36 11.26
C THR A 457 30.04 -7.44 10.14
N LYS A 458 30.73 -6.32 9.96
CA LYS A 458 30.55 -5.43 8.82
C LYS A 458 31.58 -5.77 7.77
N ARG A 459 31.17 -5.85 6.51
CA ARG A 459 32.03 -6.01 5.35
C ARG A 459 31.73 -4.91 4.36
N PHE A 460 32.78 -4.39 3.73
CA PHE A 460 32.67 -3.46 2.63
C PHE A 460 33.04 -4.23 1.38
N LEU A 461 32.04 -4.48 0.55
CA LEU A 461 32.20 -5.22 -0.69
C LEU A 461 32.20 -4.26 -1.87
N ARG A 462 32.90 -4.62 -2.94
CA ARG A 462 32.81 -3.92 -4.22
C ARG A 462 32.46 -4.93 -5.30
N ILE A 463 31.43 -4.63 -6.07
CA ILE A 463 31.11 -5.34 -7.30
C ILE A 463 31.74 -4.58 -8.47
N GLU A 464 32.47 -5.27 -9.32
CA GLU A 464 32.86 -4.78 -10.64
C GLU A 464 32.14 -5.61 -11.71
N ASN A 465 31.39 -4.94 -12.59
CA ASN A 465 30.68 -5.52 -13.72
C ASN A 465 31.01 -4.72 -14.99
N GLY A 466 31.94 -5.23 -15.80
CA GLY A 466 32.52 -4.48 -16.90
C GLY A 466 33.23 -3.21 -16.42
N GLN A 467 32.78 -2.04 -16.89
CA GLN A 467 33.32 -0.74 -16.47
C GLN A 467 32.60 -0.15 -15.24
N SER A 468 31.45 -0.71 -14.88
CA SER A 468 30.61 -0.21 -13.79
C SER A 468 31.04 -0.82 -12.46
N LYS A 469 30.90 -0.04 -11.38
CA LYS A 469 31.26 -0.46 -10.02
C LYS A 469 30.15 -0.09 -9.05
N MET A 470 29.94 -0.94 -8.04
CA MET A 470 29.01 -0.68 -6.95
C MET A 470 29.64 -1.06 -5.61
N ASP A 471 29.65 -0.12 -4.66
CA ASP A 471 30.12 -0.35 -3.30
C ASP A 471 28.94 -0.76 -2.41
N ILE A 472 29.16 -1.78 -1.58
CA ILE A 472 28.13 -2.41 -0.74
C ILE A 472 28.58 -2.45 0.71
N LYS A 473 27.68 -2.03 1.61
CA LYS A 473 27.79 -2.26 3.04
C LYS A 473 27.07 -3.56 3.39
N HIS A 474 27.82 -4.59 3.77
CA HIS A 474 27.29 -5.89 4.19
C HIS A 474 27.35 -6.01 5.71
N PHE A 475 26.23 -6.37 6.31
CA PHE A 475 26.03 -6.51 7.74
C PHE A 475 25.64 -7.95 8.05
N HIS A 476 26.44 -8.67 8.81
CA HIS A 476 26.13 -10.02 9.27
C HIS A 476 25.91 -10.00 10.78
N TYR A 477 24.66 -10.20 11.21
CA TYR A 477 24.28 -10.33 12.61
C TYR A 477 24.36 -11.79 13.07
N HIS A 478 25.17 -12.06 14.10
CA HIS A 478 25.51 -13.41 14.57
C HIS A 478 24.68 -13.87 15.77
N ASP A 479 24.07 -12.94 16.49
CA ASP A 479 23.44 -13.17 17.79
C ASP A 479 21.92 -13.41 17.65
N TRP A 480 21.54 -14.31 16.74
CA TRP A 480 20.15 -14.75 16.55
C TRP A 480 20.06 -16.27 16.59
N PRO A 481 19.76 -16.88 17.76
CA PRO A 481 19.67 -18.33 17.88
C PRO A 481 18.51 -18.93 17.07
N SER A 482 18.66 -20.15 16.58
CA SER A 482 17.56 -20.92 15.95
C SER A 482 16.46 -21.33 16.93
N ALA A 483 16.81 -21.62 18.19
CA ALA A 483 15.89 -22.21 19.17
C ALA A 483 15.25 -21.20 20.15
N SER A 484 15.73 -19.96 20.18
CA SER A 484 15.27 -18.94 21.12
C SER A 484 15.31 -17.53 20.52
N PRO A 485 14.51 -16.57 21.05
CA PRO A 485 14.61 -15.18 20.64
C PRO A 485 16.00 -14.59 20.95
N PRO A 486 16.50 -13.65 20.13
CA PRO A 486 17.78 -12.98 20.36
C PRO A 486 17.71 -12.01 21.54
N ASN A 487 18.86 -11.48 21.96
CA ASN A 487 18.87 -10.37 22.91
C ASN A 487 18.25 -9.11 22.28
N LYS A 488 17.24 -8.53 22.93
CA LYS A 488 16.49 -7.37 22.43
C LYS A 488 17.40 -6.17 22.16
N GLN A 489 18.27 -5.83 23.12
CA GLN A 489 19.17 -4.68 23.00
C GLN A 489 20.19 -4.87 21.87
N SER A 490 20.68 -6.11 21.70
CA SER A 490 21.59 -6.48 20.61
C SER A 490 20.92 -6.24 19.24
N VAL A 491 19.66 -6.65 19.07
CA VAL A 491 18.89 -6.39 17.84
C VAL A 491 18.59 -4.90 17.64
N LEU A 492 18.21 -4.17 18.68
CA LEU A 492 17.94 -2.72 18.59
C LEU A 492 19.20 -1.95 18.19
N ASN A 493 20.36 -2.27 18.79
CA ASN A 493 21.65 -1.69 18.42
C ASN A 493 22.00 -2.04 16.96
N PHE A 494 21.70 -3.26 16.51
CA PHE A 494 21.91 -3.67 15.14
C PHE A 494 21.03 -2.89 14.14
N LEU A 495 19.74 -2.74 14.44
CA LEU A 495 18.80 -1.95 13.65
C LEU A 495 19.24 -0.49 13.54
N ASP A 496 19.59 0.13 14.66
CA ASP A 496 20.05 1.52 14.65
C ASP A 496 21.33 1.69 13.84
N MET A 497 22.25 0.74 13.93
CA MET A 497 23.46 0.73 13.13
C MET A 497 23.19 0.61 11.62
N VAL A 498 22.21 -0.19 11.21
CA VAL A 498 21.79 -0.29 9.80
C VAL A 498 21.12 1.02 9.36
N GLN A 499 20.19 1.56 10.14
CA GLN A 499 19.49 2.82 9.83
C GLN A 499 20.42 4.03 9.72
N ARG A 500 21.51 4.07 10.50
CA ARG A 500 22.53 5.12 10.36
C ARG A 500 23.36 4.99 9.07
N CYS A 501 23.42 3.80 8.49
CA CYS A 501 24.27 3.49 7.34
C CYS A 501 23.51 3.39 6.03
N TRP A 502 22.18 3.29 6.07
CA TRP A 502 21.30 3.15 4.92
C TRP A 502 20.20 4.20 4.99
N LYS A 503 20.16 5.07 3.98
CA LYS A 503 19.05 5.96 3.69
C LYS A 503 18.37 5.54 2.40
N THR A 504 17.13 5.99 2.20
CA THR A 504 16.37 5.80 0.96
C THR A 504 17.17 6.24 -0.28
N GLU A 505 17.80 7.42 -0.15
CA GLU A 505 19.11 7.82 -0.67
C GLU A 505 19.97 6.83 -1.46
N ASP A 506 20.35 5.78 -0.72
CA ASP A 506 21.56 5.02 -0.98
C ASP A 506 21.30 3.81 -1.90
N GLY A 507 20.08 3.62 -2.37
CA GLY A 507 19.65 2.41 -3.11
C GLY A 507 18.92 1.42 -2.19
N ALA A 508 18.68 0.20 -2.69
CA ALA A 508 17.88 -0.78 -1.98
C ALA A 508 18.60 -1.39 -0.75
N LEU A 509 17.80 -1.81 0.23
CA LEU A 509 18.23 -2.64 1.34
C LEU A 509 17.83 -4.09 1.07
N LEU A 510 18.80 -4.97 0.85
CA LEU A 510 18.54 -6.40 0.77
C LEU A 510 18.66 -7.04 2.15
N VAL A 511 17.62 -7.74 2.60
CA VAL A 511 17.58 -8.44 3.89
C VAL A 511 17.33 -9.92 3.61
N HIS A 512 18.17 -10.79 4.17
CA HIS A 512 17.95 -12.24 4.10
C HIS A 512 18.25 -12.97 5.41
N CYS A 513 17.52 -14.07 5.57
CA CYS A 513 17.82 -15.18 6.48
C CYS A 513 17.70 -16.47 5.66
N SER A 514 17.67 -17.66 6.30
CA SER A 514 17.57 -18.93 5.57
C SER A 514 16.41 -18.93 4.55
N ASP A 515 15.19 -18.67 5.02
CA ASP A 515 13.95 -18.66 4.21
C ASP A 515 13.55 -17.28 3.64
N GLY A 516 14.16 -16.21 4.13
CA GLY A 516 13.75 -14.84 3.83
C GLY A 516 12.40 -14.42 4.40
N SER A 517 11.87 -15.15 5.39
CA SER A 517 10.54 -14.88 5.97
C SER A 517 10.55 -14.79 7.50
N GLY A 518 11.16 -15.73 8.23
CA GLY A 518 11.16 -15.69 9.70
C GLY A 518 11.84 -14.45 10.29
N ARG A 519 13.17 -14.48 10.37
CA ARG A 519 13.98 -13.40 10.95
C ARG A 519 13.97 -12.14 10.10
N THR A 520 13.95 -12.32 8.78
CA THR A 520 13.79 -11.22 7.81
C THR A 520 12.49 -10.45 8.08
N GLY A 521 11.38 -11.14 8.33
CA GLY A 521 10.11 -10.51 8.68
C GLY A 521 10.15 -9.73 9.99
N VAL A 522 10.79 -10.29 11.03
CA VAL A 522 10.98 -9.59 12.32
C VAL A 522 11.82 -8.33 12.15
N PHE A 523 12.96 -8.43 11.46
CA PHE A 523 13.86 -7.31 11.22
C PHE A 523 13.16 -6.18 10.46
N ILE A 524 12.48 -6.50 9.35
CA ILE A 524 11.77 -5.50 8.55
C ILE A 524 10.60 -4.90 9.33
N THR A 525 9.88 -5.69 10.13
CA THR A 525 8.78 -5.17 10.98
C THR A 525 9.30 -4.16 11.99
N LEU A 526 10.37 -4.50 12.72
CA LEU A 526 10.98 -3.58 13.68
C LEU A 526 11.56 -2.35 13.00
N LEU A 527 12.22 -2.51 11.86
CA LEU A 527 12.75 -1.41 11.07
C LEU A 527 11.67 -0.39 10.72
N LYS A 528 10.51 -0.86 10.22
CA LYS A 528 9.37 0.00 9.87
C LYS A 528 8.77 0.71 11.09
N LEU A 529 8.54 -0.02 12.19
CA LEU A 529 7.89 0.54 13.38
C LEU A 529 8.80 1.54 14.11
N ILE A 530 10.11 1.27 14.20
CA ILE A 530 11.08 2.18 14.80
C ILE A 530 11.24 3.44 13.95
N ASP A 531 11.23 3.30 12.62
CA ASP A 531 11.27 4.45 11.73
C ASP A 531 10.08 5.40 11.93
N LEU A 532 8.86 4.85 12.10
CA LEU A 532 7.70 5.66 12.46
C LEU A 532 7.91 6.45 13.76
N LEU A 533 8.49 5.82 14.79
CA LEU A 533 8.80 6.49 16.07
C LEU A 533 9.83 7.61 15.90
N LYS A 534 10.89 7.36 15.11
CA LYS A 534 11.92 8.37 14.80
C LYS A 534 11.33 9.59 14.08
N HIS A 535 10.26 9.40 13.31
CA HIS A 535 9.50 10.46 12.65
C HIS A 535 8.32 11.01 13.47
N GLY A 536 8.29 10.73 14.78
CA GLY A 536 7.35 11.35 15.71
C GLY A 536 5.98 10.69 15.79
N ALA A 537 5.80 9.48 15.23
CA ALA A 537 4.57 8.73 15.43
C ALA A 537 4.35 8.43 16.92
N ASN A 538 3.15 8.71 17.41
CA ASN A 538 2.72 8.44 18.77
C ASN A 538 1.78 7.23 18.88
N HIS A 539 1.40 6.65 17.75
CA HIS A 539 0.59 5.43 17.64
C HIS A 539 1.29 4.42 16.74
N LEU A 540 1.19 3.14 17.09
CA LEU A 540 1.76 2.02 16.34
C LEU A 540 0.74 0.89 16.19
N ASP A 541 0.93 0.06 15.17
CA ASP A 541 0.12 -1.15 14.95
C ASP A 541 1.03 -2.29 14.46
N VAL A 542 1.42 -3.19 15.37
CA VAL A 542 2.29 -4.33 15.05
C VAL A 542 1.55 -5.34 14.17
N PHE A 543 0.29 -5.64 14.52
CA PHE A 543 -0.53 -6.61 13.81
C PHE A 543 -0.72 -6.24 12.34
N ARG A 544 -1.16 -4.99 12.07
CA ARG A 544 -1.32 -4.49 10.70
C ARG A 544 0.00 -4.43 9.95
N THR A 545 1.09 -4.06 10.61
CA THR A 545 2.42 -4.04 9.97
C THR A 545 2.85 -5.43 9.51
N VAL A 546 2.71 -6.46 10.37
CA VAL A 546 3.03 -7.85 10.00
C VAL A 546 2.06 -8.38 8.94
N LYS A 547 0.78 -8.06 9.05
CA LYS A 547 -0.24 -8.46 8.06
C LYS A 547 0.06 -7.91 6.67
N ASP A 548 0.35 -6.61 6.57
CA ASP A 548 0.71 -5.95 5.30
C ASP A 548 1.98 -6.56 4.71
N LEU A 549 2.96 -6.87 5.54
CA LEU A 549 4.17 -7.57 5.11
C LEU A 549 3.83 -8.96 4.58
N ARG A 550 2.95 -9.72 5.25
CA ARG A 550 2.48 -11.04 4.77
C ARG A 550 1.69 -10.98 3.46
N ASP A 551 1.07 -9.86 3.15
CA ASP A 551 0.44 -9.64 1.85
C ASP A 551 1.45 -9.48 0.71
N ILE A 552 2.68 -9.09 1.02
CA ILE A 552 3.79 -8.90 0.07
C ILE A 552 4.63 -10.17 -0.06
N ARG A 553 4.98 -10.83 1.06
CA ARG A 553 5.73 -12.09 1.06
C ARG A 553 5.13 -13.06 2.07
N PRO A 554 4.84 -14.32 1.70
CA PRO A 554 4.21 -15.24 2.63
C PRO A 554 5.09 -15.53 3.84
N TRP A 555 4.41 -15.85 4.95
CA TRP A 555 5.02 -16.33 6.20
C TRP A 555 5.97 -15.36 6.90
N PHE A 556 5.97 -14.07 6.58
CA PHE A 556 6.72 -13.12 7.39
C PHE A 556 6.34 -13.22 8.87
N VAL A 557 7.36 -13.27 9.74
CA VAL A 557 7.21 -13.58 11.17
C VAL A 557 6.55 -14.96 11.32
N THR A 558 7.32 -16.03 11.23
CA THR A 558 6.82 -17.39 11.01
C THR A 558 6.17 -18.04 12.24
N ASN A 559 6.45 -17.55 13.45
CA ASN A 559 5.94 -18.15 14.68
C ASN A 559 5.60 -17.14 15.79
N LYS A 560 4.88 -17.65 16.80
CA LYS A 560 4.40 -16.88 17.96
C LYS A 560 5.55 -16.27 18.76
N GLN A 561 6.69 -16.95 18.89
CA GLN A 561 7.86 -16.44 19.61
C GLN A 561 8.47 -15.20 18.92
N GLN A 562 8.56 -15.22 17.58
CA GLN A 562 9.00 -14.08 16.78
C GLN A 562 8.03 -12.89 16.88
N TYR A 563 6.72 -13.16 16.85
CA TYR A 563 5.70 -12.12 17.00
C TYR A 563 5.76 -11.45 18.38
N HIS A 564 5.85 -12.26 19.43
CA HIS A 564 6.04 -11.78 20.80
C HIS A 564 7.34 -10.97 20.93
N PHE A 565 8.43 -11.43 20.30
CA PHE A 565 9.72 -10.73 20.34
C PHE A 565 9.60 -9.29 19.81
N ILE A 566 8.85 -9.05 18.72
CA ILE A 566 8.63 -7.71 18.16
C ILE A 566 8.08 -6.75 19.23
N TYR A 567 7.02 -7.14 19.93
CA TYR A 567 6.45 -6.32 21.01
C TYR A 567 7.45 -6.04 22.13
N THR A 568 8.18 -7.08 22.55
CA THR A 568 9.14 -6.91 23.65
C THR A 568 10.32 -6.00 23.27
N ALA A 569 10.78 -6.05 22.02
CA ALA A 569 11.83 -5.18 21.51
C ALA A 569 11.32 -3.74 21.38
N LEU A 570 10.08 -3.54 20.92
CA LEU A 570 9.46 -2.21 20.86
C LEU A 570 9.24 -1.58 22.24
N SER A 571 8.77 -2.35 23.23
CA SER A 571 8.65 -1.86 24.62
C SER A 571 10.01 -1.41 25.17
N THR A 572 11.06 -2.17 24.90
CA THR A 572 12.43 -1.79 25.29
C THR A 572 12.84 -0.47 24.62
N TYR A 573 12.64 -0.37 23.31
CA TYR A 573 12.98 0.84 22.54
C TYR A 573 12.19 2.07 23.00
N ILE A 574 10.88 1.94 23.18
CA ILE A 574 10.00 3.03 23.62
C ILE A 574 10.36 3.49 25.03
N SER A 575 10.66 2.56 25.94
CA SER A 575 11.09 2.89 27.30
C SER A 575 12.38 3.71 27.30
N THR A 576 13.37 3.34 26.48
CA THR A 576 14.61 4.11 26.33
C THR A 576 14.34 5.51 25.75
N MET A 577 13.57 5.59 24.66
CA MET A 577 13.23 6.86 24.01
C MET A 577 12.46 7.82 24.93
N LEU A 578 11.52 7.31 25.75
CA LEU A 578 10.76 8.15 26.68
C LEU A 578 11.62 8.60 27.87
N GLY A 579 12.49 7.74 28.38
CA GLY A 579 13.43 8.09 29.46
C GLY A 579 14.45 9.16 29.04
N GLU A 580 14.90 9.15 27.78
CA GLU A 580 15.76 10.20 27.23
C GLU A 580 15.03 11.56 27.16
N LYS A 581 13.74 11.57 26.78
CA LYS A 581 12.92 12.80 26.71
C LYS A 581 12.59 13.42 28.07
N GLU A 582 12.63 12.66 29.16
CA GLU A 582 12.43 13.18 30.52
C GLU A 582 13.72 13.79 31.10
N ALA A 583 14.88 13.51 30.49
CA ALA A 583 16.19 13.99 30.94
C ALA A 583 16.65 15.29 30.23
N ASP A 584 16.12 15.56 29.03
CA ASP A 584 16.27 16.81 28.26
C ASP A 584 15.22 17.86 28.68
#